data_AF-A0A1F1E3Y7-F1
#
_entry.id   AF-A0A1F1E3Y7-F1
#
_cell.length_a   1.000
_cell.length_b   1.000
_cell.length_c   1.000
_cell.angle_alpha   90.00
_cell.angle_beta   90.00
_cell.angle_gamma   90.00
#
_symmetry.space_group_name_H-M   'P 1'
#
loop_
_entity.id
_entity.type
_entity.pdbx_description
1 polymer ?
#
loop_
_entity_poly.entity_id
_entity_poly.type
_entity_poly.pdbx_seq_one_letter_code
_entity_poly.pdbx_strand_id
1 'polypeptide(L)'
;MRIFADTSAWMPNYRFAYIAVWVGLVFCLIGLVFLFFTSGEPLSIGICAFVAVYCLFMIFQMPRWALDAREEKERRRRAKAARKEMR
;
A
#
# COMPACT_ATOMS: atom_id res chain seq x y z
N MET A 1 -14.56 1.42 13.95
CA MET A 1 -13.56 1.60 12.87
C MET A 1 -13.73 0.47 11.87
N ARG A 2 -13.87 0.75 10.57
CA ARG A 2 -13.80 -0.31 9.55
C ARG A 2 -12.35 -0.78 9.44
N ILE A 3 -12.12 -2.09 9.56
CA ILE A 3 -10.78 -2.70 9.44
C ILE A 3 -10.25 -2.57 8.00
N PHE A 4 -11.15 -2.63 7.02
CA PHE A 4 -10.85 -2.47 5.60
C PHE A 4 -11.34 -1.11 5.10
N ALA A 5 -10.46 -0.38 4.40
CA ALA A 5 -10.83 0.85 3.73
C ALA A 5 -11.76 0.58 2.54
N ASP A 6 -12.69 1.51 2.27
CA ASP A 6 -13.48 1.47 1.04
C ASP A 6 -12.60 1.95 -0.13
N THR A 7 -12.02 0.98 -0.83
CA THR A 7 -11.06 1.22 -1.92
C THR A 7 -11.72 1.37 -3.29
N SER A 8 -13.06 1.40 -3.37
CA SER A 8 -13.81 1.40 -4.64
C SER A 8 -13.50 2.63 -5.52
N ALA A 9 -13.21 3.77 -4.90
CA ALA A 9 -12.87 5.02 -5.57
C ALA A 9 -11.37 5.20 -5.87
N TRP A 10 -10.52 4.28 -5.41
CA TRP A 10 -9.06 4.44 -5.54
C TRP A 10 -8.56 4.10 -6.93
N MET A 11 -7.41 4.66 -7.30
CA MET A 11 -6.75 4.23 -8.52
C MET A 11 -6.37 2.74 -8.44
N PRO A 12 -6.49 1.97 -9.55
CA PRO A 12 -6.23 0.53 -9.52
C PRO A 12 -4.82 0.15 -9.03
N ASN A 13 -3.80 0.91 -9.42
CA ASN A 13 -2.42 0.74 -8.95
C ASN A 13 -2.28 1.01 -7.44
N TYR A 14 -2.95 2.04 -6.94
CA TYR A 14 -2.96 2.39 -5.52
C TYR A 14 -3.64 1.32 -4.68
N ARG A 15 -4.77 0.78 -5.16
CA ARG A 15 -5.46 -0.36 -4.55
C ARG A 15 -4.59 -1.62 -4.55
N PHE A 16 -3.88 -1.90 -5.66
CA PHE A 16 -2.95 -3.02 -5.72
C PHE A 16 -1.83 -2.87 -4.69
N ALA A 17 -1.21 -1.69 -4.59
CA ALA A 17 -0.18 -1.42 -3.59
C ALA A 17 -0.70 -1.62 -2.17
N TYR A 18 -1.94 -1.19 -1.87
CA TYR A 18 -2.56 -1.39 -0.57
C TYR A 18 -2.75 -2.88 -0.23
N ILE A 19 -3.18 -3.70 -1.20
CA ILE A 19 -3.28 -5.16 -1.02
C ILE A 19 -1.90 -5.77 -0.82
N ALA A 20 -0.88 -5.33 -1.58
CA ALA A 20 0.48 -5.82 -1.43
C ALA A 20 1.07 -5.52 -0.04
N VAL A 21 0.72 -4.38 0.57
CA VAL A 21 1.10 -4.05 1.94
C VAL A 21 0.47 -5.03 2.94
N TRP A 22 -0.81 -5.38 2.79
CA TRP A 22 -1.46 -6.39 3.62
C TRP A 22 -0.81 -7.77 3.48
N VAL A 23 -0.51 -8.18 2.24
CA VAL A 23 0.19 -9.44 1.96
C VAL A 23 1.60 -9.44 2.57
N GLY A 24 2.32 -8.34 2.44
CA GLY A 24 3.63 -8.13 3.08
C GLY A 24 3.57 -8.28 4.59
N LEU A 25 2.56 -7.69 5.24
CA LEU A 25 2.34 -7.85 6.67
C LEU A 25 2.16 -9.32 7.06
N VAL A 26 1.31 -10.06 6.34
CA VAL A 26 1.08 -11.48 6.60
C VAL A 26 2.37 -12.28 6.48
N PHE A 27 3.16 -12.06 5.42
CA PHE A 27 4.44 -12.75 5.24
C PHE A 27 5.45 -12.39 6.33
N CYS A 28 5.53 -11.13 6.76
CA CYS A 28 6.41 -10.74 7.86
C CYS A 28 5.98 -11.40 9.19
N LEU A 29 4.68 -11.49 9.48
CA LEU A 29 4.19 -12.16 10.68
C LEU A 29 4.52 -13.66 10.67
N ILE A 30 4.30 -14.34 9.54
CA ILE A 30 4.69 -15.75 9.37
C ILE A 30 6.22 -15.90 9.51
N GLY A 31 6.98 -15.02 8.87
CA GLY A 31 8.44 -15.01 8.92
C GLY A 31 9.00 -14.81 10.32
N LEU A 32 8.41 -13.89 11.11
CA LEU A 32 8.77 -13.68 12.51
C LEU A 32 8.52 -14.91 13.36
N VAL A 33 7.35 -15.56 13.18
CA VAL A 33 7.04 -16.82 13.86
C VAL A 33 8.08 -17.88 13.51
N PHE A 34 8.39 -18.06 12.24
CA PHE A 34 9.39 -19.03 11.78
C PHE A 34 10.79 -18.74 12.37
N LEU A 35 11.28 -17.50 12.22
CA LEU A 35 12.60 -17.10 12.72
C LEU A 35 12.71 -17.24 14.24
N PHE A 36 11.62 -17.01 14.98
CA PHE A 36 11.59 -17.21 16.42
C PHE A 36 11.77 -18.69 16.79
N PHE A 37 11.11 -19.61 16.08
CA PHE A 37 11.20 -21.05 16.33
C PHE A 37 12.49 -21.70 15.79
N THR A 38 13.16 -21.10 14.82
CA THR A 38 14.41 -21.63 14.24
C THR A 38 15.67 -20.93 14.75
N SER A 39 15.58 -20.09 15.79
CA SER A 39 16.70 -19.28 16.29
C SER A 39 17.37 -18.46 15.19
N GLY A 40 16.57 -17.78 14.37
CA GLY A 40 17.02 -16.97 13.25
C GLY A 40 18.00 -15.87 13.66
N GLU A 41 18.82 -15.42 12.72
CA GLU A 41 19.83 -14.39 12.96
C GLU A 41 19.16 -13.07 13.42
N PRO A 42 19.69 -12.37 14.46
CA PRO A 42 19.08 -11.16 14.99
C PRO A 42 18.81 -10.06 13.95
N LEU A 43 19.69 -9.92 12.95
CA LEU A 43 19.50 -8.96 11.87
C LEU A 43 18.26 -9.29 11.03
N SER A 44 18.08 -10.57 10.69
CA SER A 44 16.91 -11.04 9.92
C SER A 44 15.62 -10.82 10.70
N ILE A 45 15.62 -11.09 12.01
CA ILE A 45 14.48 -10.82 12.90
C ILE A 45 14.18 -9.32 12.92
N GLY A 46 15.21 -8.48 13.09
CA GLY A 46 15.08 -7.03 13.13
C GLY A 46 14.49 -6.44 11.86
N ILE A 47 14.98 -6.87 10.69
CA ILE A 47 14.44 -6.44 9.38
C ILE A 47 12.98 -6.90 9.24
N CYS A 48 12.67 -8.15 9.58
CA CYS A 48 11.32 -8.68 9.46
C CYS A 48 10.32 -7.91 10.35
N ALA A 49 10.71 -7.62 11.60
CA ALA A 49 9.92 -6.83 12.54
C ALA A 49 9.72 -5.39 12.05
N PHE A 50 10.79 -4.75 11.54
CA PHE A 50 10.72 -3.39 11.00
C PHE A 50 9.75 -3.31 9.81
N VAL A 51 9.83 -4.26 8.87
CA VAL A 51 8.93 -4.29 7.71
C VAL A 51 7.49 -4.56 8.15
N ALA A 52 7.24 -5.41 9.15
CA ALA A 52 5.90 -5.61 9.70
C ALA A 52 5.31 -4.30 10.25
N VAL A 53 6.10 -3.54 11.02
CA VAL A 53 5.68 -2.22 11.55
C VAL A 53 5.43 -1.23 10.41
N TYR A 54 6.30 -1.20 9.40
CA TYR A 54 6.11 -0.37 8.22
C TYR A 54 4.79 -0.71 7.49
N CYS A 55 4.48 -2.00 7.30
CA CYS A 55 3.23 -2.42 6.69
C CYS A 55 2.02 -1.97 7.51
N LEU A 56 2.05 -2.13 8.84
CA LEU A 56 1.00 -1.62 9.72
C LEU A 56 0.80 -0.11 9.55
N PHE A 57 1.90 0.66 9.59
CA PHE A 57 1.86 2.10 9.36
C PHE A 57 1.20 2.45 8.01
N MET A 58 1.59 1.77 6.94
CA MET A 58 1.05 2.00 5.60
C MET A 58 -0.43 1.62 5.49
N ILE A 59 -0.88 0.56 6.15
CA ILE A 59 -2.30 0.17 6.21
C ILE A 59 -3.18 1.30 6.76
N PHE A 60 -2.67 2.04 7.75
CA PHE A 60 -3.37 3.18 8.33
C PHE A 60 -3.24 4.46 7.50
N GLN A 61 -2.09 4.71 6.87
CA GLN A 61 -1.85 5.96 6.17
C GLN A 61 -2.36 6.00 4.73
N MET A 62 -2.24 4.89 3.99
CA MET A 62 -2.67 4.86 2.59
C MET A 62 -4.14 5.28 2.38
N PRO A 63 -5.10 4.88 3.25
CA PRO A 63 -6.47 5.38 3.12
C PRO A 63 -6.61 6.90 3.21
N ARG A 64 -5.71 7.57 3.93
CA ARG A 64 -5.70 9.03 4.07
C ARG A 64 -5.02 9.74 2.88
N TRP A 65 -4.16 9.03 2.16
CA TRP A 65 -3.44 9.54 0.99
C TRP A 65 -4.08 9.16 -0.33
N ALA A 66 -5.10 8.32 -0.31
CA ALA A 66 -5.80 7.87 -1.50
C ALA A 66 -6.47 9.05 -2.22
N LEU A 67 -6.04 9.31 -3.45
CA LEU A 67 -6.70 10.26 -4.35
C LEU A 67 -7.91 9.59 -5.03
N ASP A 68 -8.98 10.36 -5.27
CA ASP A 68 -10.14 9.88 -6.01
C ASP A 68 -9.75 9.65 -7.49
N ALA A 69 -9.91 8.40 -7.94
CA ALA A 69 -9.60 7.99 -9.30
C ALA A 69 -10.43 8.74 -10.36
N ARG A 70 -11.62 9.23 -10.00
CA ARG A 70 -12.47 10.02 -10.92
C ARG A 70 -11.86 11.40 -11.16
N GLU A 71 -11.47 12.09 -10.10
CA GLU A 71 -10.83 13.40 -10.20
C GLU A 71 -9.52 13.32 -10.99
N GLU A 72 -8.72 12.27 -10.75
CA GLU A 72 -7.45 12.14 -11.46
C GLU A 72 -7.64 11.78 -12.95
N LYS A 73 -8.64 10.94 -13.29
CA LYS A 73 -9.02 10.68 -14.68
C LYS A 73 -9.51 11.95 -15.39
N GLU A 74 -10.28 12.79 -14.71
CA GLU A 74 -10.74 14.07 -15.26
C GLU A 74 -9.59 15.06 -15.46
N ARG A 75 -8.69 15.21 -14.47
CA ARG A 75 -7.48 16.04 -14.63
C ARG A 75 -6.63 15.58 -15.82
N ARG A 76 -6.44 14.26 -15.97
CA ARG A 76 -5.72 13.69 -17.13
C ARG A 76 -6.45 13.93 -18.45
N ARG A 77 -7.79 13.89 -18.49
CA ARG A 77 -8.58 14.23 -19.68
C ARG A 77 -8.44 15.69 -20.05
N ARG A 78 -8.56 16.62 -19.10
CA ARG A 78 -8.38 18.06 -19.31
C ARG A 78 -6.97 18.40 -19.79
N ALA A 79 -5.94 17.80 -19.18
CA ALA A 79 -4.56 17.97 -19.62
C ALA A 79 -4.31 17.44 -21.05
N LYS A 80 -4.97 16.35 -21.46
CA LYS A 80 -4.90 15.85 -22.83
C LYS A 80 -5.64 16.76 -23.83
N ALA A 81 -6.77 17.35 -23.43
CA ALA A 81 -7.51 18.30 -24.26
C ALA A 81 -6.71 19.58 -24.49
N ALA A 82 -6.14 20.19 -23.44
CA ALA A 82 -5.29 21.37 -23.55
C ALA A 82 -4.06 21.13 -24.43
N ARG A 83 -3.45 19.93 -24.38
CA ARG A 83 -2.34 19.56 -25.28
C ARG A 83 -2.76 19.41 -26.74
N LYS A 84 -4.03 19.06 -27.01
CA LYS A 84 -4.57 19.00 -28.37
C LYS A 84 -4.90 20.39 -28.92
N GLU A 85 -5.33 21.32 -28.07
CA GLU A 85 -5.61 22.70 -28.48
C GLU A 85 -4.34 23.50 -28.78
N MET A 86 -3.20 23.15 -28.16
CA MET A 86 -1.90 23.78 -28.43
C MET A 86 -1.11 23.14 -29.60
N ARG A 87 -1.66 22.15 -30.31
CA ARG A 87 -1.01 21.46 -31.43
C ARG A 87 -1.78 21.70 -32.72
#